data_AF-A0A7C0UFK5-F1
#
_entry.id   AF-A0A7C0UFK5-F1
#
_cell.length_a   1.000
_cell.length_b   1.000
_cell.length_c   1.000
_cell.angle_alpha   90.00
_cell.angle_beta   90.00
_cell.angle_gamma   90.00
#
_symmetry.space_group_name_H-M   'P 1'
#
loop_
_entity.id
_entity.type
_entity.pdbx_description
1 polymer ?
#
loop_
_entity_poly.entity_id
_entity_poly.type
_entity_poly.pdbx_seq_one_letter_code
_entity_poly.pdbx_strand_id
1 'polypeptide(L)'
;MVMIAPSILSADFTRLGEEIRQAEEAGADMIHIDVMDGHFVPNISIGQEVVRGIRKATGLPFDVHLMIEDPDRYLSDFVNAGADIITVHLEATSHLHRTVQWIKESGKKAGVSINPATPVWSLESILSEVDLVLVMSVNPGFGGQSFIPQSLDKIRMLKRIVRERGLDILVEVDGGVKIDNAREIADAGADIMVMGSAFFNSEDYSEVVRRFRVENGA
;
A
#
# COMPACT_ATOMS: atom_id res chain seq x y z
N MET A 1 -4.96 -8.86 -13.85
CA MET A 1 -4.93 -9.72 -12.66
C MET A 1 -4.66 -8.80 -11.48
N VAL A 2 -5.38 -8.95 -10.38
CA VAL A 2 -5.15 -8.15 -9.17
C VAL A 2 -3.89 -8.64 -8.47
N MET A 3 -3.03 -7.72 -8.03
CA MET A 3 -1.81 -8.00 -7.28
C MET A 3 -2.08 -8.09 -5.78
N ILE A 4 -1.33 -8.94 -5.09
CA ILE A 4 -1.35 -9.08 -3.62
C ILE A 4 -0.07 -8.52 -3.02
N ALA A 5 -0.23 -7.68 -2.01
CA ALA A 5 0.85 -7.01 -1.29
C ALA A 5 0.76 -7.32 0.21
N PRO A 6 1.44 -8.35 0.74
CA PRO A 6 1.40 -8.61 2.18
C PRO A 6 1.98 -7.44 2.98
N SER A 7 1.21 -6.93 3.94
CA SER A 7 1.67 -5.86 4.85
C SER A 7 2.45 -6.46 6.01
N ILE A 8 3.74 -6.15 6.05
CA ILE A 8 4.65 -6.70 7.06
C ILE A 8 4.35 -6.20 8.46
N LEU A 9 3.50 -5.19 8.64
CA LEU A 9 3.06 -4.71 9.96
C LEU A 9 2.44 -5.83 10.81
N SER A 10 1.88 -6.86 10.17
CA SER A 10 1.29 -8.03 10.83
C SER A 10 2.21 -9.27 10.89
N ALA A 11 3.45 -9.18 10.38
CA ALA A 11 4.40 -10.30 10.38
C ALA A 11 5.08 -10.51 11.75
N ASP A 12 5.70 -11.67 11.97
CA ASP A 12 6.55 -11.90 13.14
C ASP A 12 7.87 -11.11 13.00
N PHE A 13 7.96 -9.98 13.71
CA PHE A 13 9.13 -9.10 13.69
C PHE A 13 10.41 -9.79 14.20
N THR A 14 10.30 -10.87 15.00
CA THR A 14 11.49 -11.61 15.47
C THR A 14 12.21 -12.35 14.34
N ARG A 15 11.51 -12.59 13.21
CA ARG A 15 12.02 -13.33 12.05
C ARG A 15 11.64 -12.68 10.71
N LEU A 16 11.52 -11.35 10.68
CA LEU A 16 10.96 -10.60 9.54
C LEU A 16 11.57 -10.94 8.15
N GLY A 17 12.87 -11.22 8.09
CA GLY A 17 13.51 -11.63 6.83
C GLY A 17 13.10 -13.02 6.34
N GLU A 18 12.69 -13.92 7.24
CA GLU A 18 12.12 -15.22 6.90
C GLU A 18 10.67 -15.07 6.42
N GLU A 19 9.86 -14.28 7.15
CA GLU A 19 8.47 -13.96 6.78
C GLU A 19 8.35 -13.45 5.34
N ILE A 20 9.23 -12.52 4.98
CA ILE A 20 9.25 -11.92 3.65
C ILE A 20 9.63 -12.94 2.56
N ARG A 21 10.58 -13.84 2.83
CA ARG A 21 10.95 -14.91 1.87
C ARG A 21 9.80 -15.88 1.66
N GLN A 22 9.14 -16.29 2.75
CA GLN A 22 8.00 -17.18 2.66
C GLN A 22 6.83 -16.53 1.90
N ALA A 23 6.61 -15.22 2.07
CA ALA A 23 5.63 -14.47 1.29
C ALA A 23 5.98 -14.43 -0.20
N GLU A 24 7.25 -14.23 -0.55
CA GLU A 24 7.73 -14.29 -1.95
C GLU A 24 7.56 -15.70 -2.54
N GLU A 25 7.98 -16.74 -1.82
CA GLU A 25 7.82 -18.14 -2.24
C GLU A 25 6.34 -18.53 -2.43
N ALA A 26 5.44 -17.99 -1.61
CA ALA A 26 4.00 -18.16 -1.73
C ALA A 26 3.39 -17.46 -2.96
N GLY A 27 4.12 -16.54 -3.61
CA GLY A 27 3.68 -15.83 -4.80
C GLY A 27 3.09 -14.44 -4.55
N ALA A 28 3.56 -13.74 -3.52
CA ALA A 28 3.31 -12.31 -3.36
C ALA A 28 3.90 -11.50 -4.53
N ASP A 29 3.23 -10.42 -4.93
CA ASP A 29 3.71 -9.57 -6.04
C ASP A 29 4.62 -8.43 -5.57
N MET A 30 4.47 -8.03 -4.30
CA MET A 30 5.23 -6.96 -3.65
C MET A 30 5.12 -7.09 -2.13
N ILE A 31 5.93 -6.33 -1.40
CA ILE A 31 5.90 -6.26 0.07
C ILE A 31 5.45 -4.86 0.47
N HIS A 32 4.32 -4.77 1.18
CA HIS A 32 3.80 -3.51 1.70
C HIS A 32 4.42 -3.21 3.07
N ILE A 33 4.90 -1.98 3.25
CA ILE A 33 5.71 -1.57 4.39
C ILE A 33 5.10 -0.31 5.00
N ASP A 34 4.38 -0.49 6.10
CA ASP A 34 3.77 0.59 6.86
C ASP A 34 4.77 1.29 7.80
N VAL A 35 5.05 2.56 7.53
CA VAL A 35 5.91 3.43 8.35
C VAL A 35 5.04 4.41 9.12
N MET A 36 5.12 4.38 10.44
CA MET A 36 4.32 5.18 11.35
C MET A 36 5.22 5.90 12.36
N ASP A 37 4.95 7.18 12.63
CA ASP A 37 5.83 8.06 13.43
C ASP A 37 5.27 8.46 14.81
N GLY A 38 4.07 8.01 15.18
CA GLY A 38 3.42 8.43 16.42
C GLY A 38 2.81 9.84 16.39
N HIS A 39 2.89 10.56 15.26
CA HIS A 39 2.33 11.89 15.06
C HIS A 39 1.13 11.85 14.10
N PHE A 40 1.34 11.38 12.87
CA PHE A 40 0.26 11.26 11.89
C PHE A 40 -0.75 10.19 12.30
N VAL A 41 -0.24 9.11 12.90
CA VAL A 41 -1.03 8.05 13.57
C VAL A 41 -0.48 7.80 14.98
N PRO A 42 -1.26 7.22 15.92
CA PRO A 42 -0.82 7.08 17.31
C PRO A 42 0.35 6.12 17.55
N ASN A 43 0.56 5.15 16.65
CA ASN A 43 1.55 4.10 16.80
C ASN A 43 2.87 4.46 16.11
N ILE A 44 3.97 3.85 16.58
CA ILE A 44 5.27 3.87 15.91
C ILE A 44 5.53 2.44 15.42
N SER A 45 5.80 2.28 14.13
CA SER A 45 6.07 0.96 13.53
C SER A 45 7.57 0.74 13.34
N ILE A 46 8.07 1.03 12.15
CA ILE A 46 9.44 0.80 11.71
C ILE A 46 9.93 2.01 10.92
N GLY A 47 11.26 2.12 10.75
CA GLY A 47 11.88 3.18 9.95
C GLY A 47 12.78 2.64 8.84
N GLN A 48 13.45 3.55 8.15
CA GLN A 48 14.34 3.32 7.02
C GLN A 48 15.43 2.27 7.28
N GLU A 49 15.93 2.14 8.52
CA GLU A 49 16.98 1.16 8.84
C GLU A 49 16.45 -0.27 8.83
N VAL A 50 15.19 -0.47 9.23
CA VAL A 50 14.52 -1.77 9.09
C VAL A 50 14.32 -2.08 7.61
N VAL A 51 13.80 -1.12 6.84
CA VAL A 51 13.60 -1.25 5.37
C VAL A 51 14.91 -1.65 4.68
N ARG A 52 16.01 -0.97 5.00
CA ARG A 52 17.36 -1.27 4.50
C ARG A 52 17.81 -2.68 4.87
N GLY A 53 17.51 -3.12 6.09
CA GLY A 53 17.82 -4.46 6.57
C GLY A 53 17.07 -5.55 5.79
N ILE A 54 15.76 -5.40 5.64
CA ILE A 54 14.90 -6.39 4.98
C ILE A 54 15.01 -6.38 3.46
N ARG A 55 15.55 -5.31 2.84
CA ARG A 55 15.78 -5.25 1.39
C ARG A 55 16.60 -6.43 0.87
N LYS A 56 17.47 -7.01 1.71
CA LYS A 56 18.30 -8.18 1.39
C LYS A 56 17.53 -9.52 1.44
N ALA A 57 16.31 -9.52 1.92
CA ALA A 57 15.52 -10.74 2.10
C ALA A 57 14.83 -11.19 0.81
N THR A 58 14.48 -10.27 -0.09
CA THR A 58 13.64 -10.53 -1.27
C THR A 58 14.04 -9.66 -2.47
N GLY A 59 13.70 -10.11 -3.68
CA GLY A 59 13.75 -9.30 -4.90
C GLY A 59 12.45 -8.56 -5.23
N LEU A 60 11.36 -8.81 -4.49
CA LEU A 60 10.05 -8.20 -4.74
C LEU A 60 10.07 -6.68 -4.56
N PRO A 61 9.24 -5.92 -5.30
CA PRO A 61 9.09 -4.49 -5.09
C PRO A 61 8.72 -4.16 -3.64
N PHE A 62 9.34 -3.13 -3.09
CA PHE A 62 8.97 -2.55 -1.80
C PHE A 62 8.02 -1.39 -2.02
N ASP A 63 6.78 -1.59 -1.58
CA ASP A 63 5.77 -0.55 -1.51
C ASP A 63 5.76 0.06 -0.11
N VAL A 64 6.37 1.25 0.02
CA VAL A 64 6.57 1.92 1.30
C VAL A 64 5.49 2.97 1.49
N HIS A 65 4.62 2.72 2.48
CA HIS A 65 3.51 3.57 2.85
C HIS A 65 3.88 4.43 4.07
N LEU A 66 4.02 5.73 3.84
CA LEU A 66 4.44 6.71 4.83
C LEU A 66 3.23 7.34 5.53
N MET A 67 2.83 6.76 6.66
CA MET A 67 1.89 7.33 7.64
C MET A 67 2.65 8.19 8.66
N ILE A 68 3.32 9.23 8.17
CA ILE A 68 4.17 10.12 8.96
C ILE A 68 3.88 11.60 8.65
N GLU A 69 4.11 12.47 9.63
CA GLU A 69 4.04 13.93 9.46
C GLU A 69 5.27 14.44 8.67
N ASP A 70 5.08 15.43 7.80
CA ASP A 70 6.14 16.03 6.97
C ASP A 70 7.03 14.99 6.24
N PRO A 71 6.45 14.10 5.40
CA PRO A 71 7.17 12.97 4.81
C PRO A 71 8.34 13.38 3.91
N ASP A 72 8.31 14.60 3.35
CA ASP A 72 9.39 15.20 2.55
C ASP A 72 10.76 15.11 3.21
N ARG A 73 10.80 15.14 4.55
CA ARG A 73 12.04 15.07 5.35
C ARG A 73 12.72 13.71 5.27
N TYR A 74 12.00 12.65 4.92
CA TYR A 74 12.43 11.27 4.99
C TYR A 74 12.51 10.57 3.62
N LEU A 75 12.06 11.21 2.55
CA LEU A 75 12.00 10.57 1.22
C LEU A 75 13.36 10.03 0.78
N SER A 76 14.43 10.83 0.92
CA SER A 76 15.81 10.40 0.59
C SER A 76 16.24 9.18 1.39
N ASP A 77 15.84 9.09 2.66
CA ASP A 77 16.20 7.97 3.51
C ASP A 77 15.54 6.68 3.04
N PHE A 78 14.26 6.73 2.66
CA PHE A 78 13.52 5.56 2.15
C PHE A 78 13.94 5.17 0.73
N VAL A 79 14.25 6.14 -0.15
CA VAL A 79 14.87 5.87 -1.46
C VAL A 79 16.17 5.10 -1.27
N ASN A 80 17.05 5.58 -0.38
CA ASN A 80 18.33 4.95 -0.10
C ASN A 80 18.20 3.61 0.66
N ALA A 81 17.08 3.39 1.36
CA ALA A 81 16.79 2.13 2.04
C ALA A 81 16.31 1.03 1.08
N GLY A 82 15.93 1.40 -0.15
CA GLY A 82 15.53 0.44 -1.19
C GLY A 82 14.02 0.38 -1.42
N ALA A 83 13.27 1.44 -1.10
CA ALA A 83 11.89 1.60 -1.54
C ALA A 83 11.83 1.61 -3.08
N ASP A 84 10.80 0.98 -3.66
CA ASP A 84 10.53 0.99 -5.10
C ASP A 84 9.33 1.90 -5.43
N ILE A 85 8.34 1.88 -4.54
CA ILE A 85 7.19 2.78 -4.50
C ILE A 85 7.22 3.50 -3.15
N ILE A 86 6.99 4.82 -3.17
CA ILE A 86 6.80 5.61 -1.96
C ILE A 86 5.44 6.27 -2.02
N THR A 87 4.57 5.88 -1.09
CA THR A 87 3.21 6.37 -0.98
C THR A 87 3.09 7.31 0.20
N VAL A 88 2.71 8.58 -0.06
CA VAL A 88 2.51 9.60 0.98
C VAL A 88 1.04 9.96 1.12
N HIS A 89 0.63 10.36 2.32
CA HIS A 89 -0.72 10.86 2.55
C HIS A 89 -0.91 12.27 2.00
N LEU A 90 -2.03 12.49 1.30
CA LEU A 90 -2.49 13.85 0.95
C LEU A 90 -2.60 14.71 2.22
N GLU A 91 -3.06 14.11 3.33
CA GLU A 91 -3.30 14.79 4.60
C GLU A 91 -2.02 15.19 5.34
N ALA A 92 -0.89 14.56 5.02
CA ALA A 92 0.40 14.80 5.67
C ALA A 92 1.34 15.72 4.88
N THR A 93 0.90 16.21 3.70
CA THR A 93 1.76 16.97 2.79
C THR A 93 1.24 18.39 2.57
N SER A 94 2.08 19.39 2.85
CA SER A 94 1.75 20.79 2.52
C SER A 94 1.82 21.08 1.01
N HIS A 95 2.71 20.38 0.29
CA HIS A 95 3.00 20.62 -1.12
C HIS A 95 3.05 19.32 -1.92
N LEU A 96 1.96 18.55 -1.90
CA LEU A 96 1.88 17.21 -2.52
C LEU A 96 2.49 17.12 -3.92
N HIS A 97 2.21 18.09 -4.81
CA HIS A 97 2.77 18.08 -6.16
C HIS A 97 4.31 18.08 -6.16
N ARG A 98 4.95 18.87 -5.28
CA ARG A 98 6.41 18.90 -5.15
C ARG A 98 6.94 17.57 -4.62
N THR A 99 6.27 17.00 -3.63
CA THR A 99 6.59 15.69 -3.06
C THR A 99 6.58 14.60 -4.13
N VAL A 100 5.51 14.53 -4.94
CA VAL A 100 5.35 13.57 -6.04
C VAL A 100 6.47 13.72 -7.07
N GLN A 101 6.73 14.95 -7.54
CA GLN A 101 7.82 15.19 -8.52
C GLN A 101 9.17 14.75 -7.97
N TRP A 102 9.47 15.08 -6.70
CA TRP A 102 10.73 14.69 -6.07
C TRP A 102 10.91 13.16 -6.03
N ILE A 103 9.86 12.41 -5.66
CA ILE A 103 9.90 10.93 -5.63
C ILE A 103 10.20 10.39 -7.04
N LYS A 104 9.56 10.93 -8.08
CA LYS A 104 9.79 10.50 -9.46
C LYS A 104 11.18 10.88 -9.98
N GLU A 105 11.67 12.07 -9.66
CA GLU A 105 13.03 12.52 -9.99
C GLU A 105 14.11 11.63 -9.33
N SER A 106 13.80 11.02 -8.18
CA SER A 106 14.67 10.02 -7.54
C SER A 106 14.65 8.64 -8.21
N GLY A 107 13.89 8.47 -9.29
CA GLY A 107 13.77 7.21 -10.04
C GLY A 107 12.84 6.19 -9.40
N LYS A 108 11.97 6.61 -8.48
CA LYS A 108 10.97 5.75 -7.79
C LYS A 108 9.57 6.05 -8.28
N LYS A 109 8.64 5.12 -8.02
CA LYS A 109 7.21 5.36 -8.28
C LYS A 109 6.60 6.18 -7.15
N ALA A 110 5.79 7.17 -7.49
CA ALA A 110 5.12 8.04 -6.54
C ALA A 110 3.67 7.61 -6.31
N GLY A 111 3.36 7.22 -5.08
CA GLY A 111 2.01 6.91 -4.62
C GLY A 111 1.40 8.03 -3.80
N VAL A 112 0.07 8.17 -3.85
CA VAL A 112 -0.68 9.08 -2.97
C VAL A 112 -1.81 8.33 -2.28
N SER A 113 -1.82 8.39 -0.95
CA SER A 113 -2.86 7.82 -0.10
C SER A 113 -3.92 8.86 0.30
N ILE A 114 -5.16 8.42 0.44
CA ILE A 114 -6.25 9.20 1.02
C ILE A 114 -6.96 8.43 2.13
N ASN A 115 -7.22 9.11 3.25
CA ASN A 115 -7.94 8.57 4.40
C ASN A 115 -9.42 8.28 4.09
N PRO A 116 -10.13 7.48 4.91
CA PRO A 116 -11.53 7.15 4.68
C PRO A 116 -12.47 8.36 4.57
N ALA A 117 -12.19 9.46 5.25
CA ALA A 117 -13.00 10.69 5.15
C ALA A 117 -12.60 11.60 3.96
N THR A 118 -11.41 11.42 3.41
CA THR A 118 -10.87 12.28 2.36
C THR A 118 -11.47 11.90 1.00
N PRO A 119 -12.09 12.83 0.28
CA PRO A 119 -12.84 12.50 -0.93
C PRO A 119 -11.93 12.35 -2.16
N VAL A 120 -12.29 11.46 -3.09
CA VAL A 120 -11.49 11.18 -4.31
C VAL A 120 -11.23 12.44 -5.15
N TRP A 121 -12.16 13.39 -5.19
CA TRP A 121 -12.00 14.61 -5.99
C TRP A 121 -10.85 15.49 -5.50
N SER A 122 -10.35 15.33 -4.27
CA SER A 122 -9.19 16.09 -3.79
C SER A 122 -7.90 15.76 -4.56
N LEU A 123 -7.88 14.63 -5.28
CA LEU A 123 -6.77 14.20 -6.11
C LEU A 123 -6.85 14.70 -7.55
N GLU A 124 -7.95 15.33 -7.97
CA GLU A 124 -8.26 15.60 -9.38
C GLU A 124 -7.11 16.28 -10.14
N SER A 125 -6.42 17.21 -9.51
CA SER A 125 -5.34 18.00 -10.10
C SER A 125 -3.97 17.32 -10.11
N ILE A 126 -3.77 16.24 -9.32
CA ILE A 126 -2.48 15.54 -9.22
C ILE A 126 -2.49 14.17 -9.89
N LEU A 127 -3.66 13.64 -10.24
CA LEU A 127 -3.79 12.29 -10.79
C LEU A 127 -2.88 12.02 -12.00
N SER A 128 -2.69 12.96 -12.91
CA SER A 128 -1.81 12.73 -14.09
C SER A 128 -0.33 12.54 -13.76
N GLU A 129 0.09 12.88 -12.54
CA GLU A 129 1.48 12.85 -12.09
C GLU A 129 1.81 11.63 -11.22
N VAL A 130 0.80 10.95 -10.66
CA VAL A 130 1.01 9.83 -9.73
C VAL A 130 1.05 8.49 -10.47
N ASP A 131 1.75 7.52 -9.90
CA ASP A 131 1.86 6.16 -10.46
C ASP A 131 0.92 5.18 -9.71
N LEU A 132 0.57 5.50 -8.47
CA LEU A 132 -0.31 4.72 -7.61
C LEU A 132 -1.21 5.65 -6.76
N VAL A 133 -2.46 5.23 -6.55
CA VAL A 133 -3.35 5.85 -5.57
C VAL A 133 -3.83 4.80 -4.59
N LEU A 134 -3.52 5.01 -3.31
CA LEU A 134 -3.90 4.15 -2.21
C LEU A 134 -5.19 4.66 -1.57
N VAL A 135 -6.23 3.83 -1.57
CA VAL A 135 -7.47 4.08 -0.85
C VAL A 135 -7.42 3.38 0.49
N MET A 136 -7.30 4.16 1.57
CA MET A 136 -7.45 3.62 2.92
C MET A 136 -8.89 3.18 3.13
N SER A 137 -9.04 1.90 3.46
CA SER A 137 -10.32 1.25 3.74
C SER A 137 -10.51 0.89 5.22
N VAL A 138 -9.61 1.39 6.06
CA VAL A 138 -9.71 1.53 7.52
C VAL A 138 -9.10 2.88 7.90
N ASN A 139 -9.30 3.35 9.14
CA ASN A 139 -8.55 4.53 9.58
C ASN A 139 -7.09 4.13 9.84
N PRO A 140 -6.09 4.86 9.31
CA PRO A 140 -4.69 4.48 9.48
C PRO A 140 -4.27 4.36 10.95
N GLY A 141 -3.32 3.46 11.22
CA GLY A 141 -2.62 3.41 12.51
C GLY A 141 -2.54 2.03 13.19
N PHE A 142 -3.39 1.07 12.84
CA PHE A 142 -3.29 -0.29 13.40
C PHE A 142 -3.90 -1.36 12.50
N GLY A 143 -3.36 -2.58 12.56
CA GLY A 143 -3.86 -3.75 11.86
C GLY A 143 -5.13 -4.34 12.50
N GLY A 144 -5.78 -5.28 11.79
CA GLY A 144 -6.93 -6.05 12.31
C GLY A 144 -8.28 -5.30 12.30
N GLN A 145 -8.31 -4.08 11.76
CA GLN A 145 -9.53 -3.31 11.62
C GLN A 145 -10.50 -3.94 10.59
N SER A 146 -11.79 -3.61 10.73
CA SER A 146 -12.82 -4.05 9.79
C SER A 146 -12.89 -3.11 8.59
N PHE A 147 -12.99 -3.68 7.39
CA PHE A 147 -13.14 -2.95 6.14
C PHE A 147 -14.33 -1.97 6.21
N ILE A 148 -14.10 -0.73 5.77
CA ILE A 148 -15.11 0.33 5.66
C ILE A 148 -15.78 0.21 4.27
N PRO A 149 -17.05 -0.22 4.17
CA PRO A 149 -17.69 -0.52 2.88
C PRO A 149 -17.72 0.65 1.89
N GLN A 150 -17.80 1.89 2.39
CA GLN A 150 -17.80 3.12 1.58
C GLN A 150 -16.52 3.29 0.75
N SER A 151 -15.45 2.58 1.09
CA SER A 151 -14.20 2.58 0.33
C SER A 151 -14.39 1.99 -1.07
N LEU A 152 -15.35 1.07 -1.26
CA LEU A 152 -15.69 0.52 -2.57
C LEU A 152 -16.19 1.60 -3.53
N ASP A 153 -16.94 2.58 -3.04
CA ASP A 153 -17.43 3.69 -3.86
C ASP A 153 -16.27 4.59 -4.31
N LYS A 154 -15.27 4.80 -3.45
CA LYS A 154 -14.05 5.53 -3.81
C LYS A 154 -13.25 4.78 -4.88
N ILE A 155 -13.07 3.47 -4.72
CA ILE A 155 -12.35 2.63 -5.68
C ILE A 155 -13.04 2.68 -7.05
N ARG A 156 -14.37 2.51 -7.10
CA ARG A 156 -15.16 2.63 -8.34
C ARG A 156 -15.01 4.00 -8.99
N MET A 157 -15.13 5.06 -8.18
CA MET A 157 -15.01 6.44 -8.67
C MET A 157 -13.63 6.71 -9.26
N LEU A 158 -12.57 6.32 -8.54
CA LEU A 158 -11.19 6.48 -8.97
C LEU A 158 -10.91 5.68 -10.24
N LYS A 159 -11.27 4.39 -10.27
CA LYS A 159 -11.04 3.54 -11.45
C LYS A 159 -11.79 4.06 -12.68
N ARG A 160 -12.98 4.63 -12.49
CA ARG A 160 -13.72 5.31 -13.57
C ARG A 160 -12.93 6.51 -14.11
N ILE A 161 -12.45 7.39 -13.24
CA ILE A 161 -11.64 8.57 -13.63
C ILE A 161 -10.37 8.13 -14.38
N VAL A 162 -9.65 7.13 -13.87
CA VAL A 162 -8.45 6.57 -14.50
C VAL A 162 -8.74 6.10 -15.93
N ARG A 163 -9.84 5.34 -16.13
CA ARG A 163 -10.24 4.88 -17.47
C ARG A 163 -10.70 6.01 -18.39
N GLU A 164 -11.54 6.92 -17.90
CA GLU A 164 -12.08 8.04 -18.68
C GLU A 164 -10.97 8.98 -19.17
N ARG A 165 -9.93 9.18 -18.36
CA ARG A 165 -8.79 10.04 -18.67
C ARG A 165 -7.62 9.31 -19.34
N GLY A 166 -7.69 7.98 -19.47
CA GLY A 166 -6.62 7.16 -20.05
C GLY A 166 -5.31 7.21 -19.26
N LEU A 167 -5.40 7.25 -17.93
CA LEU A 167 -4.25 7.35 -17.02
C LEU A 167 -3.68 5.95 -16.73
N ASP A 168 -2.36 5.87 -16.57
CA ASP A 168 -1.66 4.64 -16.17
C ASP A 168 -1.36 4.69 -14.67
N ILE A 169 -2.43 4.54 -13.87
CA ILE A 169 -2.38 4.61 -12.40
C ILE A 169 -2.88 3.29 -11.84
N LEU A 170 -2.14 2.74 -10.88
CA LEU A 170 -2.57 1.60 -10.09
C LEU A 170 -3.47 2.07 -8.94
N VAL A 171 -4.63 1.43 -8.78
CA VAL A 171 -5.51 1.64 -7.63
C VAL A 171 -5.22 0.59 -6.58
N GLU A 172 -4.70 1.00 -5.43
CA GLU A 172 -4.40 0.14 -4.29
C GLU A 172 -5.44 0.31 -3.17
N VAL A 173 -5.64 -0.74 -2.39
CA VAL A 173 -6.55 -0.76 -1.24
C VAL A 173 -5.84 -1.37 -0.05
N ASP A 174 -5.80 -0.64 1.07
CA ASP A 174 -5.25 -1.10 2.34
C ASP A 174 -6.28 -0.99 3.48
N GLY A 175 -6.32 -2.00 4.34
CA GLY A 175 -7.16 -2.06 5.53
C GLY A 175 -8.30 -3.07 5.46
N GLY A 176 -8.30 -4.08 6.32
CA GLY A 176 -9.43 -5.01 6.44
C GLY A 176 -9.69 -5.88 5.20
N VAL A 177 -8.74 -5.94 4.26
CA VAL A 177 -8.76 -6.82 3.10
C VAL A 177 -8.56 -8.26 3.55
N LYS A 178 -9.41 -9.15 3.04
CA LYS A 178 -9.49 -10.57 3.36
C LYS A 178 -9.91 -11.34 2.12
N ILE A 179 -9.80 -12.67 2.16
CA ILE A 179 -10.25 -13.51 1.04
C ILE A 179 -11.76 -13.38 0.78
N ASP A 180 -12.56 -13.19 1.83
CA ASP A 180 -14.03 -13.11 1.74
C ASP A 180 -14.54 -11.85 1.03
N ASN A 181 -13.78 -10.74 1.07
CA ASN A 181 -14.13 -9.49 0.38
C ASN A 181 -13.24 -9.18 -0.85
N ALA A 182 -12.23 -10.00 -1.14
CA ALA A 182 -11.28 -9.77 -2.23
C ALA A 182 -11.99 -9.60 -3.59
N ARG A 183 -12.97 -10.46 -3.89
CA ARG A 183 -13.71 -10.36 -5.15
C ARG A 183 -14.49 -9.05 -5.28
N GLU A 184 -15.16 -8.61 -4.22
CA GLU A 184 -15.91 -7.36 -4.23
C GLU A 184 -14.99 -6.14 -4.46
N ILE A 185 -13.81 -6.15 -3.85
CA ILE A 185 -12.79 -5.10 -4.01
C ILE A 185 -12.21 -5.11 -5.44
N ALA A 186 -12.01 -6.29 -6.04
CA ALA A 186 -11.54 -6.41 -7.42
C ALA A 186 -12.58 -5.91 -8.42
N ASP A 187 -13.84 -6.31 -8.23
CA ASP A 187 -14.96 -5.87 -9.06
C ASP A 187 -15.17 -4.34 -8.94
N ALA A 188 -14.84 -3.74 -7.80
CA ALA A 188 -14.84 -2.29 -7.62
C ALA A 188 -13.72 -1.60 -8.43
N GLY A 189 -12.64 -2.32 -8.78
CA GLY A 189 -11.61 -1.87 -9.70
C GLY A 189 -10.21 -1.72 -9.10
N ALA A 190 -9.94 -2.33 -7.95
CA ALA A 190 -8.60 -2.38 -7.37
C ALA A 190 -7.64 -3.18 -8.26
N ASP A 191 -6.41 -2.67 -8.40
CA ASP A 191 -5.30 -3.33 -9.08
C ASP A 191 -4.37 -4.02 -8.08
N ILE A 192 -4.27 -3.49 -6.86
CA ILE A 192 -3.45 -4.03 -5.76
C ILE A 192 -4.29 -4.12 -4.49
N MET A 193 -4.13 -5.19 -3.73
CA MET A 193 -4.76 -5.38 -2.43
C MET A 193 -3.72 -5.68 -1.37
N VAL A 194 -3.66 -4.83 -0.34
CA VAL A 194 -2.75 -4.97 0.79
C VAL A 194 -3.38 -5.89 1.83
N MET A 195 -2.68 -6.96 2.20
CA MET A 195 -3.15 -7.95 3.18
C MET A 195 -2.18 -8.07 4.35
N GLY A 196 -2.55 -7.53 5.52
CA GLY A 196 -1.79 -7.71 6.76
C GLY A 196 -2.18 -9.00 7.49
N SER A 197 -2.94 -8.87 8.57
CA SER A 197 -3.34 -10.00 9.44
C SER A 197 -4.00 -11.19 8.72
N ALA A 198 -4.73 -10.95 7.62
CA ALA A 198 -5.35 -12.04 6.85
C ALA A 198 -4.32 -12.94 6.14
N PHE A 199 -3.09 -12.45 5.93
CA PHE A 199 -1.98 -13.17 5.34
C PHE A 199 -1.07 -13.75 6.43
N PHE A 200 -0.44 -12.90 7.24
CA PHE A 200 0.59 -13.30 8.20
C PHE A 200 0.07 -14.08 9.42
N ASN A 201 -1.23 -14.04 9.74
CA ASN A 201 -1.82 -14.90 10.78
C ASN A 201 -2.38 -16.21 10.22
N SER A 202 -2.19 -16.49 8.92
CA SER A 202 -2.61 -17.76 8.33
C SER A 202 -1.56 -18.86 8.58
N GLU A 203 -2.00 -20.12 8.55
CA GLU A 203 -1.10 -21.27 8.70
C GLU A 203 -0.28 -21.56 7.44
N ASP A 204 -0.76 -21.12 6.27
CA ASP A 204 -0.15 -21.39 4.96
C ASP A 204 -0.35 -20.19 4.01
N TYR A 205 0.75 -19.47 3.75
CA TYR A 205 0.76 -18.30 2.87
C TYR A 205 0.45 -18.67 1.41
N SER A 206 0.86 -19.85 0.96
CA SER A 206 0.61 -20.31 -0.41
C SER A 206 -0.87 -20.56 -0.63
N GLU A 207 -1.57 -21.11 0.37
CA GLU A 207 -3.01 -21.29 0.33
C GLU A 207 -3.76 -19.95 0.29
N VAL A 208 -3.30 -18.94 1.04
CA VAL A 208 -3.86 -17.58 0.98
C VAL A 208 -3.73 -17.01 -0.44
N VAL A 209 -2.52 -17.04 -1.02
CA VAL A 209 -2.30 -16.55 -2.39
C VAL A 209 -3.15 -17.32 -3.39
N ARG A 210 -3.17 -18.66 -3.33
CA ARG A 210 -3.96 -19.49 -4.23
C ARG A 210 -5.44 -19.13 -4.18
N ARG A 211 -6.03 -19.02 -2.99
CA ARG A 211 -7.43 -18.60 -2.83
C ARG A 211 -7.66 -17.19 -3.34
N PHE A 212 -6.75 -16.26 -3.04
CA PHE A 212 -6.83 -14.89 -3.53
C PHE A 212 -6.87 -14.85 -5.06
N ARG A 213 -6.02 -15.63 -5.75
CA ARG A 213 -6.03 -15.69 -7.23
C ARG A 213 -7.34 -16.28 -7.75
N VAL A 214 -7.81 -17.39 -7.19
CA VAL A 214 -9.07 -18.05 -7.61
C VAL A 214 -10.27 -17.10 -7.49
N GLU A 215 -10.42 -16.41 -6.35
CA GLU A 215 -11.52 -15.46 -6.16
C GLU A 215 -11.48 -14.32 -7.20
N ASN A 216 -10.28 -13.89 -7.58
CA ASN A 216 -10.04 -12.79 -8.52
C ASN A 216 -9.90 -13.24 -9.98
N GLY A 217 -10.35 -14.45 -10.32
CA GLY A 217 -10.51 -14.93 -11.70
C GLY A 217 -9.19 -15.27 -12.41
N ALA A 218 -8.19 -15.71 -11.64
CA ALA A 218 -6.90 -16.16 -12.13
C ALA A 218 -6.70 -17.67 -12.05
#